data_AF-A0A930EZC5-F1
#
_entry.id   AF-A0A930EZC5-F1
#
_cell.length_a   1.000
_cell.length_b   1.000
_cell.length_c   1.000
_cell.angle_alpha   90.00
_cell.angle_beta   90.00
_cell.angle_gamma   90.00
#
_symmetry.space_group_name_H-M   'P 1'
#
loop_
_entity.id
_entity.type
_entity.pdbx_description
1 polymer ?
#
loop_
_entity_poly.entity_id
_entity_poly.type
_entity_poly.pdbx_seq_one_letter_code
_entity_poly.pdbx_strand_id
1 'polypeptide(L)'
;MEIKEMKIQAPEGYEIDRENSTFENIIFRKAERKLSKRWEDLPFVEGWFIDAKCRIIETGRLNTQEYNKNTFPTKEEAEACLALAQLCQLRDRYNDGWNPNWNSKAETKYVIEIFKNNIAKNIYGGKHRILAFKTEELRDKFLENFEDLIEIAKPLL
;
A
#
# COMPACT_ATOMS: atom_id res chain seq x y z
N MET A 1 25.02 -31.24 -44.79
CA MET A 1 24.86 -29.78 -44.99
C MET A 1 25.05 -29.15 -43.63
N GLU A 2 26.06 -28.30 -43.44
CA GLU A 2 26.23 -27.58 -42.16
C GLU A 2 25.16 -26.50 -42.03
N ILE A 3 24.51 -26.46 -40.88
CA ILE A 3 23.49 -25.45 -40.55
C ILE A 3 24.12 -24.51 -39.52
N LYS A 4 24.07 -23.20 -39.77
CA LYS A 4 24.47 -22.15 -38.81
C LYS A 4 23.24 -21.38 -38.38
N GLU A 5 23.11 -21.14 -37.07
CA GLU A 5 21.97 -20.45 -36.47
C GLU A 5 22.36 -19.14 -35.79
N MET A 6 21.43 -18.17 -35.74
CA MET A 6 21.53 -16.93 -34.98
C MET A 6 20.28 -16.81 -34.09
N LYS A 7 20.48 -16.61 -32.78
CA LYS A 7 19.39 -16.45 -31.80
C LYS A 7 19.29 -15.00 -31.35
N ILE A 8 18.09 -14.43 -31.44
CA ILE A 8 17.79 -13.05 -31.03
C ILE A 8 16.99 -13.08 -29.73
N GLN A 9 17.40 -12.28 -28.74
CA GLN A 9 16.66 -12.08 -27.49
C GLN A 9 16.17 -10.64 -27.41
N ALA A 10 14.92 -10.46 -26.99
CA ALA A 10 14.35 -9.12 -26.81
C ALA A 10 14.89 -8.45 -25.54
N PRO A 11 15.08 -7.11 -25.54
CA PRO A 11 15.38 -6.36 -24.33
C PRO A 11 14.31 -6.56 -23.24
N GLU A 12 14.69 -6.34 -21.98
CA GLU A 12 13.75 -6.44 -20.85
C GLU A 12 12.55 -5.49 -21.05
N GLY A 13 11.33 -6.02 -20.93
CA GLY A 13 10.09 -5.26 -21.15
C GLY A 13 9.66 -5.13 -22.61
N TYR A 14 10.34 -5.80 -23.54
CA TYR A 14 10.01 -5.81 -24.95
C TYR A 14 9.81 -7.24 -25.48
N GLU A 15 9.05 -7.35 -26.58
CA GLU A 15 8.88 -8.56 -27.36
C GLU A 15 9.13 -8.26 -28.84
N ILE A 16 9.50 -9.28 -29.61
CA ILE A 16 9.66 -9.11 -31.07
C ILE A 16 8.29 -8.88 -31.67
N ASP A 17 8.13 -7.74 -32.35
CA ASP A 17 6.97 -7.43 -33.14
C ASP A 17 7.04 -8.23 -34.45
N ARG A 18 6.40 -9.40 -34.48
CA ARG A 18 6.44 -10.30 -35.63
C ARG A 18 5.69 -9.76 -36.85
N GLU A 19 4.80 -8.80 -36.67
CA GLU A 19 4.01 -8.22 -37.76
C GLU A 19 4.81 -7.14 -38.50
N ASN A 20 5.58 -6.33 -37.75
CA ASN A 20 6.35 -5.22 -38.32
C ASN A 20 7.84 -5.56 -38.56
N SER A 21 8.34 -6.70 -38.07
CA SER A 21 9.71 -7.15 -38.30
C SER A 21 9.91 -7.75 -39.70
N THR A 22 11.09 -7.52 -40.29
CA THR A 22 11.58 -8.21 -41.49
C THR A 22 12.80 -9.06 -41.16
N PHE A 23 13.32 -9.80 -42.14
CA PHE A 23 14.54 -10.59 -41.96
C PHE A 23 15.76 -9.71 -41.63
N GLU A 24 15.82 -8.51 -42.22
CA GLU A 24 16.92 -7.56 -42.08
C GLU A 24 16.72 -6.57 -40.92
N ASN A 25 15.49 -6.37 -40.46
CA ASN A 25 15.16 -5.40 -39.41
C ASN A 25 14.17 -5.99 -38.39
N ILE A 26 14.67 -6.29 -37.19
CA ILE A 26 13.86 -6.86 -36.09
C ILE A 26 13.39 -5.72 -35.20
N ILE A 27 12.07 -5.50 -35.18
CA ILE A 27 11.44 -4.46 -34.38
C ILE A 27 11.00 -5.05 -33.04
N PHE A 28 11.38 -4.39 -31.96
CA PHE A 28 10.91 -4.72 -30.62
C PHE A 28 9.77 -3.79 -30.23
N ARG A 29 8.59 -4.35 -29.94
CA ARG A 29 7.49 -3.59 -29.34
C ARG A 29 7.49 -3.79 -27.83
N LYS A 30 6.94 -2.81 -27.10
CA LYS A 30 6.81 -2.92 -25.66
C LYS A 30 5.93 -4.13 -25.34
N ALA A 31 6.48 -5.09 -24.61
CA ALA A 31 5.69 -6.23 -24.17
C ALA A 31 4.58 -5.71 -23.26
N GLU A 32 3.40 -6.34 -23.33
CA GLU A 32 2.36 -6.05 -22.37
C GLU A 32 2.95 -6.21 -20.96
N ARG A 33 2.79 -5.16 -20.13
CA ARG A 33 3.30 -5.17 -18.77
C ARG A 33 2.59 -6.29 -18.02
N LYS A 34 3.26 -7.43 -17.85
CA LYS A 34 2.78 -8.51 -16.98
C LYS A 34 2.68 -7.93 -15.58
N LEU A 35 1.45 -7.72 -15.11
CA LEU A 35 1.19 -7.28 -13.75
C LEU A 35 1.60 -8.42 -12.81
N SER A 36 2.51 -8.13 -11.88
CA SER A 36 2.90 -9.06 -10.82
C SER A 36 1.65 -9.53 -10.08
N LYS A 37 1.46 -10.86 -9.95
CA LYS A 37 0.26 -11.43 -9.31
C LYS A 37 0.48 -11.64 -7.81
N ARG A 38 1.74 -11.74 -7.40
CA ARG A 38 2.18 -11.91 -6.02
C ARG A 38 3.35 -10.97 -5.74
N TRP A 39 3.63 -10.77 -4.46
CA TRP A 39 4.76 -9.97 -3.99
C TRP A 39 6.10 -10.47 -4.58
N GLU A 40 6.28 -11.79 -4.60
CA GLU A 40 7.51 -12.44 -5.06
C GLU A 40 7.74 -12.25 -6.57
N ASP A 41 6.70 -11.87 -7.32
CA ASP A 41 6.78 -11.59 -8.75
C ASP A 41 7.23 -10.14 -9.04
N LEU A 42 7.44 -9.29 -8.01
CA LEU A 42 8.08 -7.99 -8.22
C LEU A 42 9.58 -8.20 -8.53
N PRO A 43 10.15 -7.49 -9.51
CA PRO A 43 11.56 -7.68 -9.86
C PRO A 43 12.50 -7.20 -8.75
N PHE A 44 12.06 -6.19 -7.99
CA PHE A 44 12.74 -5.64 -6.82
C PHE A 44 11.77 -4.74 -6.04
N VAL A 45 12.16 -4.40 -4.83
CA VAL A 45 11.54 -3.35 -4.01
C VAL A 45 12.62 -2.41 -3.49
N GLU A 46 12.27 -1.15 -3.28
CA GLU A 46 13.17 -0.11 -2.78
C GLU A 46 12.35 0.96 -2.05
N GLY A 47 12.99 1.70 -1.16
CA GLY A 47 12.35 2.78 -0.42
C GLY A 47 12.79 2.79 1.04
N TRP A 48 11.84 2.62 1.96
CA TRP A 48 12.04 2.84 3.39
C TRP A 48 11.47 1.71 4.22
N PHE A 49 12.06 1.39 5.37
CA PHE A 49 11.47 0.44 6.32
C PHE A 49 11.57 0.93 7.75
N ILE A 50 10.72 0.37 8.61
CA ILE A 50 10.70 0.62 10.05
C ILE A 50 11.49 -0.51 10.72
N ASP A 51 12.56 -0.17 11.43
CA ASP A 51 13.35 -1.15 12.16
C ASP A 51 12.78 -1.47 13.57
N ALA A 52 13.42 -2.40 14.28
CA ALA A 52 12.98 -2.83 15.61
C ALA A 52 13.00 -1.73 16.70
N LYS A 53 13.62 -0.57 16.42
CA LYS A 53 13.64 0.61 17.30
C LYS A 53 12.74 1.73 16.76
N CYS A 54 11.82 1.41 15.86
CA CYS A 54 10.93 2.35 15.18
C CYS A 54 11.66 3.42 14.36
N ARG A 55 12.92 3.18 13.95
CA ARG A 55 13.65 4.10 13.10
C ARG A 55 13.28 3.85 11.65
N ILE A 56 13.16 4.93 10.89
CA ILE A 56 12.83 4.89 9.47
C ILE A 56 14.13 4.96 8.68
N ILE A 57 14.44 3.86 7.98
CA ILE A 57 15.72 3.63 7.34
C ILE A 57 15.50 3.45 5.84
N GLU A 58 16.27 4.18 5.03
CA GLU A 58 16.28 4.03 3.58
C GLU A 58 16.96 2.71 3.18
N THR A 59 16.43 2.05 2.16
CA THR A 59 16.99 0.83 1.59
C THR A 59 17.54 1.11 0.20
N GLY A 60 18.53 0.31 -0.21
CA GLY A 60 18.83 0.15 -1.62
C GLY A 60 17.77 -0.68 -2.34
N ARG A 61 18.12 -1.14 -3.54
CA ARG A 61 17.33 -2.08 -4.33
C ARG A 61 17.41 -3.48 -3.71
N LEU A 62 16.28 -4.00 -3.25
CA LEU A 62 16.15 -5.29 -2.58
C LEU A 62 15.41 -6.30 -3.45
N ASN A 63 15.69 -7.58 -3.23
CA ASN A 63 14.85 -8.65 -3.77
C ASN A 63 13.54 -8.80 -2.96
N THR A 64 12.61 -9.59 -3.44
CA THR A 64 11.26 -9.77 -2.85
C THR A 64 11.18 -10.87 -1.77
N GLN A 65 12.29 -11.12 -1.07
CA GLN A 65 12.30 -12.11 0.02
C GLN A 65 11.38 -11.70 1.18
N GLU A 66 10.98 -12.70 2.00
CA GLU A 66 10.01 -12.55 3.09
C GLU A 66 10.34 -11.39 4.04
N TYR A 67 11.61 -11.24 4.38
CA TYR A 67 12.08 -10.23 5.33
C TYR A 67 12.14 -8.80 4.75
N ASN A 68 11.88 -8.60 3.45
CA ASN A 68 11.80 -7.28 2.81
C ASN A 68 10.36 -6.80 2.61
N LYS A 69 9.34 -7.55 3.09
CA LYS A 69 7.90 -7.22 2.94
C LYS A 69 7.48 -5.95 3.68
N ASN A 70 8.31 -5.41 4.55
CA ASN A 70 8.10 -4.15 5.27
C ASN A 70 8.80 -2.96 4.58
N THR A 71 9.13 -3.06 3.29
CA THR A 71 9.68 -1.96 2.50
C THR A 71 8.55 -1.14 1.91
N PHE A 72 8.45 0.12 2.31
CA PHE A 72 7.52 1.12 1.83
C PHE A 72 8.14 1.91 0.65
N PRO A 73 7.37 2.19 -0.41
CA PRO A 73 7.84 3.01 -1.53
C PRO A 73 8.34 4.40 -1.12
N THR A 74 7.68 5.07 -0.16
CA THR A 74 8.09 6.39 0.31
C THR A 74 8.33 6.46 1.81
N LYS A 75 9.07 7.49 2.23
CA LYS A 75 9.31 7.76 3.64
C LYS A 75 8.00 8.10 4.36
N GLU A 76 7.16 8.88 3.71
CA GLU A 76 5.85 9.32 4.22
C GLU A 76 4.93 8.11 4.45
N GLU A 77 4.95 7.10 3.58
CA GLU A 77 4.19 5.86 3.80
C GLU A 77 4.74 5.05 4.99
N ALA A 78 6.06 5.03 5.20
CA ALA A 78 6.65 4.40 6.39
C ALA A 78 6.28 5.15 7.68
N GLU A 79 6.33 6.49 7.67
CA GLU A 79 5.89 7.35 8.78
C GLU A 79 4.40 7.13 9.08
N ALA A 80 3.56 7.10 8.03
CA ALA A 80 2.13 6.88 8.14
C ALA A 80 1.81 5.49 8.68
N CYS A 81 2.53 4.44 8.27
CA CYS A 81 2.30 3.09 8.75
C CYS A 81 2.67 2.95 10.25
N LEU A 82 3.76 3.59 10.67
CA LEU A 82 4.15 3.64 12.09
C LEU A 82 3.12 4.39 12.94
N ALA A 83 2.60 5.51 12.43
CA ALA A 83 1.51 6.25 13.10
C ALA A 83 0.22 5.42 13.15
N LEU A 84 -0.14 4.75 12.06
CA LEU A 84 -1.33 3.89 11.96
C LEU A 84 -1.28 2.71 12.96
N ALA A 85 -0.10 2.12 13.15
CA ALA A 85 0.10 1.06 14.15
C ALA A 85 -0.23 1.55 15.57
N GLN A 86 0.19 2.77 15.92
CA GLN A 86 -0.12 3.41 17.20
C GLN A 86 -1.62 3.74 17.32
N LEU A 87 -2.20 4.33 16.27
CA LEU A 87 -3.62 4.67 16.25
C LEU A 87 -4.52 3.44 16.42
N CYS A 88 -4.16 2.28 15.84
CA CYS A 88 -4.90 1.03 16.03
C CYS A 88 -4.96 0.63 17.51
N GLN A 89 -3.83 0.67 18.21
CA GLN A 89 -3.76 0.33 19.63
C GLN A 89 -4.59 1.30 20.48
N LEU A 90 -4.50 2.60 20.21
CA LEU A 90 -5.25 3.64 20.93
C LEU A 90 -6.76 3.51 20.67
N ARG A 91 -7.17 3.28 19.42
CA ARG A 91 -8.57 3.09 19.03
C ARG A 91 -9.19 1.93 19.80
N ASP A 92 -8.50 0.81 19.87
CA ASP A 92 -9.03 -0.39 20.54
C ASP A 92 -9.23 -0.16 22.04
N ARG A 93 -8.39 0.67 22.67
CA ARG A 93 -8.59 1.12 24.06
C ARG A 93 -9.79 2.04 24.22
N TYR A 94 -10.02 2.95 23.28
CA TYR A 94 -11.19 3.83 23.30
C TYR A 94 -12.50 3.07 23.11
N ASN A 95 -12.49 2.02 22.30
CA ASN A 95 -13.67 1.21 22.02
C ASN A 95 -14.00 0.18 23.10
N ASP A 96 -13.10 -0.06 24.06
CA ASP A 96 -13.30 -0.97 25.20
C ASP A 96 -13.87 -2.33 24.78
N GLY A 97 -13.20 -2.97 23.82
CA GLY A 97 -13.60 -4.29 23.29
C GLY A 97 -14.76 -4.29 22.30
N TRP A 98 -15.34 -3.12 21.98
CA TRP A 98 -16.28 -3.02 20.86
C TRP A 98 -15.56 -3.17 19.52
N ASN A 99 -16.09 -4.06 18.68
CA ASN A 99 -15.63 -4.27 17.31
C ASN A 99 -16.79 -4.01 16.33
N PRO A 100 -16.60 -3.15 15.31
CA PRO A 100 -17.65 -2.83 14.35
C PRO A 100 -18.03 -4.04 13.47
N ASN A 101 -19.32 -4.36 13.36
CA ASN A 101 -19.83 -5.31 12.37
C ASN A 101 -20.18 -4.58 11.07
N TRP A 102 -19.24 -4.54 10.14
CA TRP A 102 -19.42 -3.88 8.84
C TRP A 102 -20.41 -4.57 7.89
N ASN A 103 -20.85 -5.80 8.19
CA ASN A 103 -21.91 -6.47 7.44
C ASN A 103 -23.30 -5.98 7.84
N SER A 104 -23.44 -5.30 8.98
CA SER A 104 -24.70 -4.73 9.44
C SER A 104 -24.80 -3.25 9.10
N LYS A 105 -25.71 -2.91 8.19
CA LYS A 105 -26.06 -1.50 7.89
C LYS A 105 -26.84 -0.82 9.02
N ALA A 106 -27.42 -1.60 9.93
CA ALA A 106 -28.21 -1.08 11.04
C ALA A 106 -27.32 -0.59 12.20
N GLU A 107 -26.12 -1.15 12.34
CA GLU A 107 -25.17 -0.70 13.36
C GLU A 107 -24.48 0.58 12.89
N THR A 108 -24.77 1.67 13.58
CA THR A 108 -24.16 2.98 13.37
C THR A 108 -22.73 3.00 13.91
N LYS A 109 -21.78 3.45 13.10
CA LYS A 109 -20.36 3.56 13.46
C LYS A 109 -19.89 4.97 13.20
N TYR A 110 -19.24 5.57 14.17
CA TYR A 110 -18.73 6.93 14.09
C TYR A 110 -17.28 6.86 13.64
N VAL A 111 -16.95 7.48 12.51
CA VAL A 111 -15.64 7.26 11.86
C VAL A 111 -14.88 8.56 11.66
N ILE A 112 -13.55 8.43 11.66
CA ILE A 112 -12.62 9.43 11.14
C ILE A 112 -12.11 8.89 9.80
N GLU A 113 -12.14 9.73 8.76
CA GLU A 113 -11.63 9.41 7.43
C GLU A 113 -10.95 10.62 6.79
N ILE A 114 -10.18 10.38 5.73
CA ILE A 114 -9.64 11.46 4.90
C ILE A 114 -10.58 11.69 3.71
N PHE A 115 -11.16 12.89 3.63
CA PHE A 115 -12.01 13.30 2.52
C PHE A 115 -11.45 14.56 1.87
N LYS A 116 -11.15 14.49 0.56
CA LYS A 116 -10.52 15.58 -0.20
C LYS A 116 -9.27 16.14 0.51
N ASN A 117 -8.40 15.25 0.99
CA ASN A 117 -7.18 15.59 1.72
C ASN A 117 -7.40 16.35 3.05
N ASN A 118 -8.58 16.22 3.66
CA ASN A 118 -8.89 16.80 4.97
C ASN A 118 -9.40 15.71 5.91
N ILE A 119 -9.11 15.85 7.20
CA ILE A 119 -9.68 14.99 8.24
C ILE A 119 -11.18 15.28 8.34
N ALA A 120 -12.00 14.25 8.21
CA ALA A 120 -13.45 14.34 8.22
C ALA A 120 -14.05 13.37 9.24
N LYS A 121 -15.11 13.83 9.89
CA LYS A 121 -15.95 13.03 10.77
C LYS A 121 -17.16 12.54 9.99
N ASN A 122 -17.48 11.26 10.08
CA ASN A 122 -18.63 10.69 9.38
C ASN A 122 -19.34 9.62 10.20
N ILE A 123 -20.46 9.13 9.66
CA ILE A 123 -21.27 8.06 10.25
C ILE A 123 -21.60 7.04 9.17
N TYR A 124 -21.24 5.77 9.41
CA TYR A 124 -21.46 4.69 8.45
C TYR A 124 -22.11 3.46 9.07
N GLY A 125 -22.99 2.83 8.29
CA GLY A 125 -23.50 1.48 8.59
C GLY A 125 -22.59 0.38 8.06
N GLY A 126 -22.22 0.45 6.77
CA GLY A 126 -21.49 -0.62 6.06
C GLY A 126 -20.25 -0.21 5.27
N LYS A 127 -19.73 1.02 5.46
CA LYS A 127 -18.50 1.46 4.80
C LYS A 127 -17.32 1.38 5.78
N HIS A 128 -16.46 0.39 5.58
CA HIS A 128 -15.32 0.12 6.47
C HIS A 128 -14.37 1.32 6.60
N ARG A 129 -13.97 1.64 7.83
CA ARG A 129 -12.90 2.59 8.16
C ARG A 129 -12.05 2.05 9.31
N ILE A 130 -10.75 2.38 9.29
CA ILE A 130 -9.81 1.94 10.32
C ILE A 130 -10.12 2.62 11.65
N LEU A 131 -10.36 3.93 11.62
CA LEU A 131 -10.71 4.72 12.79
C LEU A 131 -12.23 4.75 12.92
N ALA A 132 -12.78 3.70 13.52
CA ALA A 132 -14.21 3.56 13.79
C ALA A 132 -14.46 3.42 15.29
N PHE A 133 -15.51 4.07 15.76
CA PHE A 133 -15.85 4.22 17.16
C PHE A 133 -17.31 3.87 17.42
N LYS A 134 -17.55 3.31 18.60
CA LYS A 134 -18.89 2.90 19.05
C LYS A 134 -19.83 4.09 19.20
N THR A 135 -19.31 5.24 19.64
CA THR A 135 -20.10 6.46 19.87
C THR A 135 -19.42 7.69 19.29
N GLU A 136 -20.20 8.75 19.11
CA GLU A 136 -19.73 10.04 18.62
C GLU A 136 -18.71 10.67 19.57
N GLU A 137 -18.95 10.58 20.87
CA GLU A 137 -18.11 11.19 21.90
C GLU A 137 -16.71 10.55 21.92
N LEU A 138 -16.64 9.22 21.71
CA LEU A 138 -15.36 8.51 21.60
C LEU A 138 -14.59 8.95 20.36
N ARG A 139 -15.25 9.08 19.21
CA ARG A 139 -14.64 9.57 17.97
C ARG A 139 -14.07 10.98 18.16
N ASP A 140 -14.87 11.87 18.71
CA ASP A 140 -14.51 13.29 18.85
C ASP A 140 -13.36 13.47 19.84
N LYS A 141 -13.41 12.77 20.98
CA LYS A 141 -12.31 12.77 21.96
C LYS A 141 -11.04 12.11 21.42
N PHE A 142 -11.17 11.11 20.56
CA PHE A 142 -10.02 10.49 19.92
C PHE A 142 -9.34 11.45 18.94
N LEU A 143 -10.13 12.14 18.12
CA LEU A 143 -9.62 13.16 17.20
C LEU A 143 -8.91 14.28 17.96
N GLU A 144 -9.53 14.81 19.02
CA GLU A 144 -8.93 15.87 19.86
C GLU A 144 -7.56 15.46 20.42
N ASN A 145 -7.43 14.23 20.92
CA ASN A 145 -6.21 13.78 21.58
C ASN A 145 -5.09 13.38 20.61
N PHE A 146 -5.41 13.03 19.37
CA PHE A 146 -4.47 12.40 18.45
C PHE A 146 -4.49 13.00 17.04
N GLU A 147 -4.94 14.25 16.87
CA GLU A 147 -5.01 14.95 15.58
C GLU A 147 -3.65 14.92 14.85
N ASP A 148 -2.56 15.26 15.55
CA ASP A 148 -1.21 15.27 14.98
C ASP A 148 -0.81 13.88 14.43
N LEU A 149 -1.16 12.82 15.17
CA LEU A 149 -0.83 11.45 14.77
C LEU A 149 -1.70 10.99 13.59
N ILE A 150 -2.96 11.44 13.53
CA ILE A 150 -3.86 11.21 12.39
C ILE A 150 -3.35 11.93 11.14
N GLU A 151 -2.82 13.15 11.28
CA GLU A 151 -2.26 13.89 10.15
C GLU A 151 -1.00 13.19 9.58
N ILE A 152 -0.17 12.57 10.43
CA ILE A 152 0.95 11.73 9.96
C ILE A 152 0.44 10.47 9.24
N ALA A 153 -0.61 9.81 9.77
CA ALA A 153 -1.17 8.59 9.18
C ALA A 153 -2.04 8.84 7.93
N LYS A 154 -2.36 10.09 7.63
CA LYS A 154 -3.25 10.54 6.54
C LYS A 154 -3.01 9.92 5.17
N PRO A 155 -1.77 9.63 4.71
CA PRO A 155 -1.55 8.95 3.43
C PRO A 155 -2.20 7.56 3.33
N LEU A 156 -2.48 6.91 4.45
CA LEU A 156 -2.99 5.53 4.52
C LEU A 156 -4.41 5.42 5.16
N LEU A 157 -5.05 6.55 5.49
CA LEU A 157 -6.38 6.63 6.12
C LEU A 157 -7.49 7.00 5.14
#